data_AF-A0A2I0VCG7-F1
#
_entry.id   AF-A0A2I0VCG7-F1
#
_cell.length_a   1.000
_cell.length_b   1.000
_cell.length_c   1.000
_cell.angle_alpha   90.00
_cell.angle_beta   90.00
_cell.angle_gamma   90.00
#
_symmetry.space_group_name_H-M   'P 1'
#
loop_
_entity.id
_entity.type
_entity.pdbx_description
1 polymer ?
#
loop_
_entity_poly.entity_id
_entity_poly.type
_entity_poly.pdbx_seq_one_letter_code
_entity_poly.pdbx_strand_id
1 'polypeptide(L)'
;MSGGYPPSPSSLPSQSSPSGNEEAMRVLTRPVTFVTGNAKKLEEVRAILGNSIPFQSLRLDLPELQGEPEEISKGKARLAATEVNGPVLVEDTCLCFNALNGLPGKIRKWFLQKIGHEGLNNLLMAYEDKSAYAACVFSLALGPNTEPLTFVGKTMVNFCAL
;
A
#
# COMPACT_ATOMS: atom_id res chain seq x y z
N MET A 1 31.00 -46.62 50.03
CA MET A 1 31.07 -45.37 49.24
C MET A 1 31.05 -45.75 47.77
N SER A 2 29.97 -45.43 47.06
CA SER A 2 29.92 -45.54 45.60
C SER A 2 28.96 -44.46 45.09
N GLY A 3 29.51 -43.28 44.82
CA GLY A 3 28.76 -42.16 44.27
C GLY A 3 28.47 -42.39 42.78
N GLY A 4 27.20 -42.24 42.40
CA GLY A 4 26.80 -42.20 40.99
C GLY A 4 27.07 -40.81 40.42
N TYR A 5 27.77 -40.75 39.29
CA TYR A 5 27.91 -39.54 38.49
C TYR A 5 26.60 -39.22 37.76
N PRO A 6 26.25 -37.93 37.57
CA PRO A 6 25.10 -37.56 36.75
C PRO A 6 25.39 -37.81 35.25
N PRO A 7 24.35 -38.06 34.43
CA PRO A 7 24.54 -38.28 33.00
C PRO A 7 24.90 -36.97 32.29
N SER A 8 25.75 -37.09 31.26
CA SER A 8 26.17 -36.01 30.36
C SER A 8 25.00 -35.50 29.49
N PRO A 9 24.94 -34.19 29.18
CA PRO A 9 23.88 -33.63 28.34
C PRO A 9 24.15 -33.95 26.86
N SER A 10 23.50 -35.00 26.35
CA SER A 10 23.50 -35.30 24.91
C SER A 10 22.39 -34.53 24.19
N SER A 11 22.84 -33.76 23.18
CA SER A 11 22.10 -33.30 21.99
C SER A 11 20.84 -32.45 22.22
N LEU A 12 21.06 -31.13 22.26
CA LEU A 12 20.06 -30.15 21.84
C LEU A 12 19.57 -30.47 20.42
N PRO A 13 18.27 -30.45 20.13
CA PRO A 13 17.78 -30.57 18.77
C PRO A 13 18.28 -29.37 17.94
N SER A 14 18.91 -29.66 16.81
CA SER A 14 19.27 -28.65 15.81
C SER A 14 18.00 -27.94 15.35
N GLN A 15 17.80 -26.71 15.81
CA GLN A 15 16.77 -25.84 15.25
C GLN A 15 17.22 -25.46 13.83
N SER A 16 16.65 -26.12 12.82
CA SER A 16 16.72 -25.64 11.45
C SER A 16 16.01 -24.29 11.42
N SER A 17 16.77 -23.24 11.11
CA SER A 17 16.21 -21.91 10.84
C SER A 17 15.16 -22.01 9.73
N PRO A 18 13.99 -21.37 9.87
CA PRO A 18 12.98 -21.41 8.83
C PRO A 18 13.50 -20.73 7.57
N SER A 19 13.13 -21.26 6.41
CA SER A 19 13.29 -20.54 5.16
C SER A 19 12.46 -19.24 5.23
N GLY A 20 12.99 -18.13 4.69
CA GLY A 20 12.38 -16.79 4.84
C GLY A 20 10.92 -16.64 4.36
N ASN A 21 10.37 -17.65 3.67
CA ASN A 21 8.96 -17.71 3.29
C ASN A 21 8.02 -18.21 4.41
N GLU A 22 8.48 -19.08 5.32
CA GLU A 22 7.65 -19.57 6.43
C GLU A 22 7.51 -18.54 7.55
N GLU A 23 8.52 -17.69 7.72
CA GLU A 23 8.50 -16.62 8.73
C GLU A 23 7.46 -15.56 8.36
N ALA A 24 7.36 -15.17 7.09
CA ALA A 24 6.32 -14.24 6.60
C ALA A 24 4.90 -14.81 6.71
N MET A 25 4.72 -16.13 6.62
CA MET A 25 3.40 -16.76 6.68
C MET A 25 2.89 -16.97 8.11
N ARG A 26 3.77 -16.83 9.12
CA ARG A 26 3.40 -16.77 10.55
C ARG A 26 2.97 -15.37 11.03
N VAL A 27 3.01 -14.33 10.19
CA VAL A 27 3.14 -12.92 10.63
C VAL A 27 1.85 -12.09 10.73
N LEU A 28 0.67 -12.62 10.46
CA LEU A 28 -0.60 -11.89 10.69
C LEU A 28 -1.56 -12.68 11.57
N THR A 29 -1.41 -12.53 12.90
CA THR A 29 -2.38 -13.07 13.88
C THR A 29 -3.71 -12.33 13.88
N ARG A 30 -3.76 -11.15 13.23
CA ARG A 30 -4.95 -10.30 13.10
C ARG A 30 -5.22 -10.01 11.62
N PRO A 31 -6.50 -9.91 11.22
CA PRO A 31 -6.86 -9.54 9.86
C PRO A 31 -6.34 -8.14 9.50
N VAL A 32 -5.88 -7.97 8.26
CA VAL A 32 -5.49 -6.67 7.73
C VAL A 32 -6.74 -5.86 7.39
N THR A 33 -6.82 -4.63 7.91
CA THR A 33 -7.91 -3.72 7.64
C THR A 33 -7.59 -2.85 6.44
N PHE A 34 -8.27 -3.06 5.32
CA PHE A 34 -8.16 -2.18 4.18
C PHE A 34 -9.04 -0.96 4.35
N VAL A 35 -8.41 0.19 4.37
CA VAL A 35 -9.06 1.46 4.66
C VAL A 35 -9.46 2.10 3.33
N THR A 36 -10.75 2.01 3.00
CA THR A 36 -11.28 2.54 1.76
C THR A 36 -12.75 2.91 1.90
N GLY A 37 -13.16 3.98 1.20
CA GLY A 37 -14.57 4.31 0.97
C GLY A 37 -15.09 3.85 -0.40
N ASN A 38 -14.25 3.22 -1.23
CA ASN A 38 -14.58 2.84 -2.60
C ASN A 38 -14.76 1.32 -2.72
N ALA A 39 -16.00 0.89 -2.95
CA ALA A 39 -16.35 -0.52 -3.11
C ALA A 39 -15.62 -1.21 -4.28
N LYS A 40 -15.35 -0.50 -5.38
CA LYS A 40 -14.63 -1.07 -6.53
C LYS A 40 -13.18 -1.40 -6.19
N LYS A 41 -12.50 -0.51 -5.44
CA LYS A 41 -11.13 -0.76 -4.95
C LYS A 41 -11.09 -1.99 -4.04
N LEU A 42 -12.11 -2.14 -3.20
CA LEU A 42 -12.26 -3.31 -2.35
C LEU A 42 -12.41 -4.62 -3.17
N GLU A 43 -13.24 -4.60 -4.21
CA GLU A 43 -13.40 -5.73 -5.14
C GLU A 43 -12.09 -6.07 -5.85
N GLU A 44 -11.39 -5.06 -6.37
CA GLU A 44 -10.09 -5.20 -7.04
C GLU A 44 -9.04 -5.82 -6.11
N VAL A 45 -8.89 -5.29 -4.89
CA VAL A 45 -7.92 -5.80 -3.91
C VAL A 45 -8.24 -7.23 -3.50
N ARG A 46 -9.52 -7.57 -3.31
CA ARG A 46 -9.94 -8.96 -3.03
C ARG A 46 -9.63 -9.90 -4.21
N ALA A 47 -9.84 -9.45 -5.44
CA ALA A 47 -9.52 -10.25 -6.62
C ALA A 47 -8.00 -10.49 -6.76
N ILE A 48 -7.18 -9.49 -6.44
CA ILE A 48 -5.71 -9.58 -6.53
C ILE A 48 -5.12 -10.44 -5.40
N LEU A 49 -5.52 -10.19 -4.15
CA LEU A 49 -4.94 -10.87 -2.98
C LEU A 49 -5.56 -12.24 -2.72
N GLY A 50 -6.78 -12.47 -3.21
CA GLY A 50 -7.53 -13.71 -2.97
C GLY A 50 -7.63 -14.03 -1.48
N ASN A 51 -7.32 -15.29 -1.14
CA ASN A 51 -7.34 -15.79 0.24
C ASN A 51 -5.94 -15.80 0.88
N SER A 52 -4.98 -15.08 0.32
CA SER A 52 -3.57 -15.12 0.77
C SER A 52 -3.39 -14.53 2.17
N ILE A 53 -4.25 -13.57 2.56
CA ILE A 53 -4.24 -12.96 3.89
C ILE A 53 -5.66 -12.77 4.42
N PRO A 54 -5.89 -12.89 5.74
CA PRO A 54 -7.16 -12.51 6.34
C PRO A 54 -7.37 -11.01 6.20
N PHE A 55 -8.52 -10.61 5.65
CA PHE A 55 -8.79 -9.25 5.24
C PHE A 55 -10.17 -8.78 5.71
N GLN A 56 -10.26 -7.54 6.16
CA GLN A 56 -11.51 -6.82 6.38
C GLN A 56 -11.43 -5.40 5.79
N SER A 57 -12.57 -4.76 5.57
CA SER A 57 -12.61 -3.39 5.05
C SER A 57 -13.23 -2.44 6.07
N LEU A 58 -12.64 -1.27 6.25
CA LEU A 58 -13.17 -0.20 7.09
C LEU A 58 -13.17 1.12 6.32
N ARG A 59 -14.27 1.86 6.38
CA ARG A 59 -14.31 3.22 5.87
C ARG A 59 -13.90 4.17 7.00
N LEU A 60 -12.74 4.80 6.86
CA LEU A 60 -12.29 5.90 7.71
C LEU A 60 -12.22 7.18 6.90
N ASP A 61 -12.58 8.29 7.53
CA ASP A 61 -12.38 9.62 6.96
C ASP A 61 -10.99 10.12 7.35
N LEU A 62 -10.01 9.83 6.50
CA LEU A 62 -8.64 10.26 6.69
C LEU A 62 -8.40 11.60 5.96
N PRO A 63 -7.57 12.50 6.51
CA PRO A 63 -7.24 13.74 5.83
C PRO A 63 -6.57 13.47 4.47
N GLU A 64 -6.90 14.30 3.48
CA GLU A 64 -6.22 14.28 2.19
C GLU A 64 -4.87 14.99 2.30
N LEU A 65 -3.85 14.23 2.69
CA LEU A 65 -2.47 14.70 2.82
C LEU A 65 -1.91 15.17 1.47
N GLN A 66 -1.02 16.16 1.52
CA GLN A 66 -0.32 16.72 0.36
C GLN A 66 1.17 16.36 0.40
N GLY A 67 1.80 16.26 -0.78
CA GLY A 67 3.20 15.88 -0.93
C GLY A 67 3.39 14.82 -2.01
N GLU A 68 4.52 14.12 -1.95
CA GLU A 68 4.83 13.02 -2.86
C GLU A 68 3.91 11.81 -2.62
N PRO A 69 3.56 11.03 -3.66
CA PRO A 69 2.59 9.94 -3.55
C PRO A 69 2.91 8.90 -2.46
N GLU A 70 4.18 8.52 -2.32
CA GLU A 70 4.63 7.55 -1.31
C GLU A 70 4.50 8.10 0.11
N GLU A 71 4.89 9.35 0.33
CA GLU A 71 4.81 10.00 1.64
C GLU A 71 3.37 10.26 2.06
N ILE A 72 2.49 10.63 1.12
CA ILE A 72 1.04 10.69 1.35
C ILE A 72 0.53 9.32 1.80
N SER A 73 0.88 8.26 1.08
CA SER A 73 0.39 6.91 1.37
C SER A 73 0.88 6.40 2.73
N LYS A 74 2.17 6.59 3.06
CA LYS A 74 2.72 6.27 4.39
C LYS A 74 2.03 7.07 5.48
N GLY A 75 1.87 8.38 5.29
CA GLY A 75 1.16 9.25 6.24
C GLY A 75 -0.26 8.76 6.52
N LYS A 76 -1.01 8.39 5.48
CA LYS A 76 -2.35 7.80 5.62
C LYS A 76 -2.32 6.47 6.35
N ALA A 77 -1.36 5.60 6.07
CA ALA A 77 -1.22 4.32 6.77
C ALA A 77 -0.96 4.51 8.26
N ARG A 78 -0.09 5.46 8.66
CA ARG A 78 0.18 5.78 10.07
C ARG A 78 -1.06 6.28 10.80
N LEU A 79 -1.82 7.18 10.18
CA LEU A 79 -3.08 7.69 10.73
C LEU A 79 -4.10 6.56 10.87
N ALA A 80 -4.29 5.75 9.82
CA ALA A 80 -5.21 4.63 9.86
C ALA A 80 -4.82 3.57 10.91
N ALA A 81 -3.53 3.28 11.06
CA ALA A 81 -3.05 2.29 12.02
C ALA A 81 -3.32 2.73 13.46
N THR A 82 -3.19 4.03 13.72
CA THR A 82 -3.56 4.65 15.01
C THR A 82 -5.05 4.47 15.31
N GLU A 83 -5.93 4.80 14.36
CA GLU A 83 -7.38 4.68 14.52
C GLU A 83 -7.85 3.22 14.67
N VAL A 84 -7.28 2.30 13.88
CA VAL A 84 -7.65 0.87 13.90
C VAL A 84 -6.98 0.12 15.06
N ASN A 85 -5.87 0.63 15.58
CA ASN A 85 -4.99 -0.04 16.54
C ASN A 85 -4.63 -1.48 16.11
N GLY A 86 -4.14 -1.61 14.88
CA GLY A 86 -3.80 -2.90 14.28
C GLY A 86 -3.31 -2.79 12.83
N PRO A 87 -3.17 -3.94 12.14
CA PRO A 87 -2.70 -3.96 10.76
C PRO A 87 -3.67 -3.27 9.80
N VAL A 88 -3.15 -2.35 9.00
CA VAL A 88 -3.91 -1.59 8.00
C VAL A 88 -3.23 -1.59 6.66
N LEU A 89 -4.05 -1.62 5.60
CA LEU A 89 -3.63 -1.39 4.23
C LEU A 89 -4.37 -0.16 3.70
N VAL A 90 -3.65 0.79 3.14
CA VAL A 90 -4.22 1.95 2.45
C VAL A 90 -3.80 1.94 0.99
N GLU A 91 -4.57 2.60 0.13
CA GLU A 91 -4.27 2.70 -1.30
C GLU A 91 -4.57 4.09 -1.86
N ASP A 92 -3.57 4.64 -2.56
CA ASP A 92 -3.65 5.91 -3.26
C ASP A 92 -3.41 5.73 -4.76
N THR A 93 -4.29 6.30 -5.56
CA THR A 93 -4.17 6.29 -7.03
C THR A 93 -3.83 7.70 -7.53
N CYS A 94 -2.77 7.81 -8.32
CA CYS A 94 -2.28 9.06 -8.90
C CYS A 94 -2.30 9.00 -10.43
N LEU A 95 -2.49 10.16 -11.06
CA LEU A 95 -2.27 10.36 -12.50
C LEU A 95 -1.27 11.49 -12.66
N CYS A 96 -0.12 11.19 -13.23
CA CYS A 96 1.03 12.07 -13.26
C CYS A 96 1.43 12.36 -14.70
N PHE A 97 1.36 13.62 -15.12
CA PHE A 97 1.82 14.06 -16.42
C PHE A 97 3.28 14.49 -16.34
N ASN A 98 4.13 13.96 -17.23
CA ASN A 98 5.56 14.24 -17.19
C ASN A 98 5.83 15.71 -17.52
N ALA A 99 5.14 16.26 -18.52
CA ALA A 99 5.20 17.69 -18.87
C ALA A 99 4.79 18.65 -17.75
N LEU A 100 3.97 18.19 -16.79
CA LEU A 100 3.53 18.99 -15.64
C LEU A 100 4.26 18.58 -14.34
N ASN A 101 5.45 17.99 -14.45
CA ASN A 101 6.25 17.53 -13.31
C ASN A 101 5.44 16.65 -12.33
N GLY A 102 4.62 15.75 -12.87
CA GLY A 102 3.84 14.79 -12.09
C GLY A 102 2.46 15.28 -11.63
N LEU A 103 2.07 16.52 -11.92
CA LEU A 103 0.71 17.00 -11.70
C LEU A 103 -0.28 16.36 -12.70
N PRO A 104 -1.58 16.24 -12.36
CA PRO A 104 -2.21 16.59 -11.07
C PRO A 104 -1.89 15.63 -9.92
N GLY A 105 -1.25 14.48 -10.19
CA GLY A 105 -0.83 13.52 -9.18
C GLY A 105 -2.02 12.95 -8.39
N LYS A 106 -1.92 13.01 -7.06
CA LYS A 106 -2.91 12.45 -6.14
C LYS A 106 -4.27 13.16 -6.22
N ILE A 107 -4.28 14.46 -6.52
CA ILE A 107 -5.50 15.28 -6.56
C ILE A 107 -6.28 15.14 -7.88
N ARG A 108 -5.98 14.11 -8.70
CA ARG A 108 -6.68 13.80 -9.95
C ARG A 108 -8.21 13.76 -9.82
N LYS A 109 -8.74 13.33 -8.66
CA LYS A 109 -10.19 13.26 -8.41
C LYS A 109 -10.84 14.64 -8.52
N TRP A 110 -10.20 15.67 -7.97
CA TRP A 110 -10.69 17.04 -8.02
C TRP A 110 -10.60 17.61 -9.44
N PHE A 111 -9.49 17.37 -10.13
CA PHE A 111 -9.35 17.76 -11.54
C PHE A 111 -10.43 17.11 -12.39
N LEU A 112 -10.57 15.78 -12.32
CA LEU A 112 -11.58 15.06 -13.09
C LEU A 112 -13.02 15.55 -12.78
N GLN A 113 -13.33 15.87 -11.53
CA GLN A 113 -14.64 16.41 -11.16
C GLN A 113 -14.89 17.82 -11.69
N LYS A 114 -13.85 18.66 -11.82
CA LYS A 114 -13.99 20.07 -12.20
C LYS A 114 -13.88 20.30 -13.71
N ILE A 115 -12.98 19.60 -14.38
CA ILE A 115 -12.68 19.83 -15.81
C ILE A 115 -12.99 18.60 -16.69
N GLY A 116 -13.38 17.47 -16.11
CA GLY A 116 -13.70 16.26 -16.85
C GLY A 116 -12.49 15.61 -17.53
N HIS A 117 -12.76 14.58 -18.32
CA HIS A 117 -11.73 13.87 -19.10
C HIS A 117 -11.18 14.75 -20.21
N GLU A 118 -12.04 15.50 -20.89
CA GLU A 118 -11.65 16.43 -21.96
C GLU A 118 -10.74 17.53 -21.41
N GLY A 119 -11.11 18.17 -20.30
CA GLY A 119 -10.26 19.19 -19.69
C GLY A 119 -8.91 18.64 -19.23
N LEU A 120 -8.87 17.40 -18.70
CA LEU A 120 -7.60 16.74 -18.35
C LEU A 120 -6.70 16.53 -19.56
N ASN A 121 -7.26 16.20 -20.72
CA ASN A 121 -6.51 16.11 -21.97
C ASN A 121 -6.04 17.50 -22.43
N ASN A 122 -6.93 18.49 -22.36
CA ASN A 122 -6.64 19.86 -22.76
C ASN A 122 -5.52 20.51 -21.93
N LEU A 123 -5.29 20.09 -20.69
CA LEU A 123 -4.14 20.53 -19.88
C LEU A 123 -2.80 20.26 -20.57
N LEU A 124 -2.73 19.19 -21.37
CA LEU A 124 -1.51 18.82 -22.08
C LEU A 124 -1.38 19.45 -23.45
N MET A 125 -2.42 20.10 -23.99
CA MET A 125 -2.41 20.69 -25.35
C MET A 125 -1.20 21.59 -25.60
N ALA A 126 -0.80 22.38 -24.61
CA ALA A 126 0.32 23.33 -24.71
C ALA A 126 1.73 22.70 -24.69
N TYR A 127 1.85 21.40 -24.43
CA TYR A 127 3.14 20.71 -24.24
C TYR A 127 3.35 19.66 -25.33
N GLU A 128 4.55 19.55 -25.90
CA GLU A 128 4.85 18.47 -26.86
C GLU A 128 4.83 17.09 -26.19
N ASP A 129 5.35 17.01 -24.96
CA ASP A 129 5.34 15.79 -24.17
C ASP A 129 3.94 15.49 -23.64
N LYS A 130 3.34 14.43 -24.16
CA LYS A 130 2.03 13.89 -23.73
C LYS A 130 2.16 12.63 -22.88
N SER A 131 3.39 12.26 -22.51
CA SER A 131 3.66 11.08 -21.69
C SER A 131 3.22 11.31 -20.25
N ALA A 132 2.73 10.24 -19.66
CA ALA A 132 2.19 10.24 -18.31
C ALA A 132 2.31 8.85 -17.70
N TYR A 133 2.01 8.75 -16.41
CA TYR A 133 1.84 7.46 -15.77
C TYR A 133 0.68 7.49 -14.79
N ALA A 134 -0.05 6.38 -14.73
CA ALA A 134 -0.92 6.07 -13.61
C ALA A 134 -0.11 5.31 -12.56
N ALA A 135 -0.17 5.75 -11.31
CA ALA A 135 0.47 5.05 -10.20
C ALA A 135 -0.58 4.59 -9.19
N CYS A 136 -0.41 3.37 -8.70
CA CYS A 136 -1.10 2.85 -7.53
C CYS A 136 -0.07 2.63 -6.42
N VAL A 137 -0.31 3.24 -5.26
CA VAL A 137 0.58 3.19 -4.11
C VAL A 137 -0.18 2.57 -2.95
N PHE A 138 0.26 1.39 -2.54
CA PHE A 138 -0.22 0.73 -1.32
C PHE A 138 0.76 0.98 -0.19
N SER A 139 0.24 1.21 1.02
CA SER A 139 1.07 1.21 2.23
C SER A 139 0.46 0.31 3.30
N LEU A 140 1.26 -0.62 3.81
CA LEU A 140 0.91 -1.57 4.86
C LEU A 140 1.61 -1.14 6.16
N ALA A 141 0.84 -0.87 7.21
CA ALA A 141 1.37 -0.69 8.56
C ALA A 141 0.83 -1.80 9.46
N LEU A 142 1.69 -2.43 10.27
CA LEU A 142 1.29 -3.53 11.16
C LEU A 142 0.68 -3.01 12.49
N GLY A 143 0.81 -1.72 12.78
CA GLY A 143 0.23 -1.05 13.94
C GLY A 143 0.65 0.42 14.07
N PRO A 144 0.18 1.14 15.10
CA PRO A 144 0.35 2.61 15.25
C PRO A 144 1.80 3.10 15.25
N ASN A 145 2.75 2.27 15.68
CA ASN A 145 4.17 2.62 15.84
C ASN A 145 5.07 1.84 14.88
N THR A 146 4.51 1.24 13.83
CA THR A 146 5.28 0.51 12.82
C THR A 146 5.47 1.39 11.59
N GLU A 147 6.69 1.46 11.08
CA GLU A 147 6.96 2.17 9.84
C GLU A 147 6.26 1.46 8.68
N PRO A 148 5.42 2.15 7.88
CA PRO A 148 4.70 1.50 6.80
C PRO A 148 5.62 0.98 5.69
N LEU A 149 5.32 -0.22 5.19
CA LEU A 149 5.90 -0.76 3.98
C LEU A 149 5.10 -0.28 2.78
N THR A 150 5.76 0.34 1.81
CA THR A 150 5.10 0.91 0.61
C THR A 150 5.38 0.08 -0.63
N PHE A 151 4.34 -0.15 -1.43
CA PHE A 151 4.39 -0.89 -2.69
C PHE A 151 3.85 0.03 -3.80
N VAL A 152 4.63 0.20 -4.87
CA VAL A 152 4.29 1.11 -5.98
C VAL A 152 4.16 0.35 -7.27
N GLY A 153 2.98 0.40 -7.88
CA GLY A 153 2.74 -0.04 -9.26
C GLY A 153 2.60 1.16 -10.17
N LYS A 154 3.29 1.18 -11.32
CA LYS A 154 3.17 2.24 -12.33
C LYS A 154 2.81 1.64 -13.68
N THR A 155 1.91 2.31 -14.39
CA THR A 155 1.59 2.02 -15.81
C THR A 155 1.85 3.28 -16.61
N MET A 156 2.76 3.18 -17.59
CA MET A 156 3.03 4.27 -18.51
C MET A 156 1.86 4.43 -19.48
N VAL A 157 1.43 5.67 -19.69
CA VAL A 157 0.34 6.01 -20.60
C VAL A 157 0.74 7.21 -21.45
N ASN A 158 0.08 7.37 -22.59
CA ASN A 158 0.28 8.52 -23.46
C ASN A 158 -1.08 9.11 -23.81
N PHE A 159 -1.24 10.42 -23.61
CA PHE A 159 -2.50 11.10 -23.87
C PHE A 159 -2.57 11.56 -25.32
N CYS A 160 -3.63 11.16 -26.02
CA CYS A 160 -3.92 11.67 -27.36
C CYS A 160 -4.56 13.06 -27.23
N ALA A 161 -3.76 14.12 -27.19
CA ALA A 161 -4.27 15.46 -27.44
C ALA A 161 -4.62 15.54 -28.94
N LEU A 162 -5.91 15.58 -29.25
CA LEU A 162 -6.43 15.77 -30.61
C LEU A 162 -6.38 17.26 -30.99
#